data_AF-A0AAQ0EV22-F1
#
_entry.id   AF-A0AAQ0EV22-F1
#
_cell.length_a   1.000
_cell.length_b   1.000
_cell.length_c   1.000
_cell.angle_alpha   90.00
_cell.angle_beta   90.00
_cell.angle_gamma   90.00
#
_symmetry.space_group_name_H-M   'P 1'
#
loop_
_entity.id
_entity.type
_entity.pdbx_description
1 polymer ?
#
loop_
_entity_poly.entity_id
_entity_poly.type
_entity_poly.pdbx_seq_one_letter_code
_entity_poly.pdbx_strand_id
1 'polypeptide(L)' 'MATGRKNNRSLQLSVRLPLDDLEEIEKLKEEGESTAGFLITAAKGEIKRRQRKKARSEPES' A
#
# COMPACT_ATOMS: atom_id res chain seq x y z
N MET A 1 18.62 5.21 -18.84
CA MET A 1 17.57 4.34 -19.43
C MET A 1 16.34 4.39 -18.54
N ALA A 2 15.20 4.88 -19.06
CA ALA A 2 13.93 4.68 -18.38
C ALA A 2 13.53 3.21 -18.58
N THR A 3 13.75 2.37 -17.58
CA THR A 3 13.11 1.05 -17.57
C THR A 3 11.61 1.33 -17.47
N GLY A 4 10.81 0.85 -18.42
CA GLY A 4 9.39 1.22 -18.59
C GLY A 4 8.47 1.00 -17.36
N ARG A 5 9.02 0.48 -16.26
CA ARG A 5 8.35 0.29 -14.97
C ARG A 5 8.47 1.49 -14.02
N LYS A 6 9.44 2.40 -14.19
CA LYS A 6 9.67 3.54 -13.29
C LYS A 6 9.61 4.86 -14.05
N ASN A 7 8.80 5.81 -13.57
CA ASN A 7 8.81 7.20 -14.03
C ASN A 7 9.13 8.14 -12.85
N ASN A 8 9.07 9.46 -13.06
CA ASN A 8 9.41 10.45 -12.03
C ASN A 8 8.42 10.51 -10.85
N ARG A 9 7.29 9.80 -10.91
CA ARG A 9 6.19 9.82 -9.93
C ARG A 9 5.81 8.44 -9.39
N SER A 10 6.05 7.36 -10.13
CA SER A 10 5.63 6.01 -9.74
C SER A 10 6.56 4.91 -10.26
N LEU A 11 6.52 3.77 -9.56
CA LEU A 11 7.11 2.50 -9.97
C LEU A 11 5.98 1.46 -10.01
N GLN A 12 5.85 0.74 -11.13
CA GLN A 12 4.93 -0.38 -11.25
C GLN A 12 5.56 -1.63 -10.61
N LEU A 13 4.88 -2.15 -9.59
CA LEU A 13 5.23 -3.39 -8.89
C LEU A 13 4.18 -4.46 -9.24
N SER A 14 4.61 -5.66 -9.61
CA SER A 14 3.73 -6.82 -9.81
C SER A 14 3.94 -7.82 -8.68
N VAL A 15 2.90 -8.05 -7.88
CA VAL A 15 2.89 -9.00 -6.75
C VAL A 15 1.69 -9.93 -6.92
N ARG A 16 1.83 -11.18 -6.49
CA ARG A 16 0.71 -12.14 -6.46
C ARG A 16 -0.01 -12.02 -5.11
N LEU A 17 -1.33 -11.92 -5.14
CA LEU A 17 -2.19 -12.02 -3.96
C LEU A 17 -2.85 -13.41 -3.93
N PRO A 18 -3.01 -14.03 -2.76
CA PRO A 18 -3.93 -15.15 -2.58
C PRO A 18 -5.35 -14.80 -3.04
N LEU A 19 -6.09 -15.79 -3.53
CA LEU A 19 -7.47 -15.57 -4.00
C LEU A 19 -8.39 -15.21 -2.83
N ASP A 20 -8.24 -15.87 -1.69
CA ASP A 20 -9.03 -15.60 -0.49
C ASP A 20 -8.89 -14.13 -0.05
N ASP A 21 -7.66 -13.59 -0.07
CA ASP A 21 -7.42 -12.16 0.23
C ASP A 21 -8.09 -11.24 -0.80
N LEU A 22 -8.08 -11.62 -2.08
CA LEU A 22 -8.74 -10.84 -3.14
C LEU A 22 -10.26 -10.83 -2.95
N GLU A 23 -10.86 -11.95 -2.58
CA GLU A 23 -12.30 -12.03 -2.29
C GLU A 23 -12.68 -11.14 -1.11
N GLU A 24 -11.88 -11.12 -0.05
CA GLU A 24 -12.11 -10.24 1.09
C GLU A 24 -11.97 -8.76 0.72
N ILE A 25 -11.00 -8.41 -0.12
CA ILE A 25 -10.86 -7.03 -0.64
C ILE A 25 -12.10 -6.64 -1.46
N GLU A 26 -12.61 -7.52 -2.32
CA GLU A 26 -13.78 -7.24 -3.14
C GLU A 26 -15.06 -7.07 -2.30
N LYS A 27 -15.17 -7.73 -1.13
CA LYS A 27 -16.28 -7.56 -0.18
C LYS A 27 -16.16 -6.26 0.65
N LEU A 28 -14.94 -5.84 0.96
CA LEU A 28 -14.68 -4.72 1.89
C LEU A 28 -14.44 -3.38 1.21
N LYS A 29 -14.12 -3.36 -0.09
CA LYS A 29 -13.91 -2.12 -0.83
C LYS A 29 -15.19 -1.28 -0.88
N GLU A 30 -15.02 0.03 -0.90
CA GLU A 30 -16.14 0.96 -1.03
C GLU A 30 -16.69 1.01 -2.46
N GLU A 31 -17.92 1.51 -2.63
CA GLU A 31 -18.53 1.67 -3.95
C GLU A 31 -17.68 2.62 -4.81
N GLY A 32 -17.28 2.16 -6.00
CA GLY A 32 -16.41 2.91 -6.91
C GLY A 32 -14.91 2.84 -6.56
N GLU A 33 -14.53 2.14 -5.48
CA GLU A 33 -13.12 1.89 -5.17
C GLU A 33 -12.55 0.77 -6.04
N SER A 34 -11.34 1.01 -6.59
CA SER A 34 -10.59 -0.02 -7.30
C SER A 34 -9.72 -0.83 -6.33
N THR A 35 -9.47 -2.10 -6.63
CA THR A 35 -8.56 -2.97 -5.85
C THR A 35 -7.16 -2.32 -5.69
N ALA A 36 -6.67 -1.63 -6.72
CA ALA A 36 -5.41 -0.88 -6.65
C ALA A 36 -5.51 0.30 -5.66
N GLY A 37 -6.62 1.03 -5.66
CA GLY A 37 -6.91 2.09 -4.70
C GLY A 37 -6.89 1.58 -3.26
N PHE A 38 -7.61 0.48 -3.01
CA PHE A 38 -7.64 -0.19 -1.71
C PHE A 38 -6.24 -0.55 -1.22
N LEU A 39 -5.44 -1.21 -2.06
CA LEU A 39 -4.07 -1.61 -1.71
C LEU A 39 -3.15 -0.41 -1.44
N ILE A 40 -3.28 0.67 -2.21
CA ILE A 40 -2.52 1.91 -1.98
C ILE A 40 -2.89 2.52 -0.62
N THR A 41 -4.18 2.56 -0.29
CA THR A 41 -4.67 3.08 0.99
C THR A 41 -4.15 2.25 2.16
N ALA A 42 -4.25 0.91 2.06
CA ALA A 42 -3.71 -0.01 3.06
C ALA A 42 -2.20 0.17 3.26
N ALA A 43 -1.43 0.27 2.17
CA ALA A 43 0.02 0.51 2.23
C ALA A 43 0.36 1.84 2.91
N LYS A 44 -0.34 2.93 2.57
CA LYS A 44 -0.17 4.24 3.22
C LYS A 44 -0.48 4.18 4.72
N GLY A 45 -1.53 3.46 5.10
CA GLY A 45 -1.91 3.22 6.49
C GLY A 45 -0.80 2.53 7.28
N GLU A 46 -0.24 1.45 6.74
CA GLU A 46 0.84 0.70 7.40
C GLU A 46 2.14 1.51 7.48
N ILE A 47 2.49 2.28 6.44
CA ILE A 47 3.64 3.22 6.49
C ILE A 47 3.49 4.19 7.66
N LYS A 48 2.34 4.88 7.76
CA LYS A 48 2.08 5.82 8.86
C LYS A 48 2.10 5.13 10.23
N ARG A 49 1.60 3.90 10.32
CA ARG A 49 1.65 3.12 11.57
C ARG A 49 3.10 2.84 12.00
N ARG A 50 3.95 2.41 11.06
CA ARG A 50 5.37 2.13 11.34
C ARG A 50 6.16 3.40 11.65
N GLN A 51 5.89 4.51 10.96
CA GLN A 51 6.50 5.81 11.28
C GLN A 51 6.17 6.27 12.70
N ARG A 52 4.90 6.17 13.12
CA ARG A 52 4.48 6.50 14.49
C ARG A 52 5.15 5.62 15.54
N LYS A 53 5.31 4.32 15.26
CA LYS A 53 6.03 3.40 16.16
C LYS A 53 7.49 3.81 16.33
N LYS A 54 8.17 4.17 15.24
CA LYS A 54 9.57 4.65 15.26
C LYS A 54 9.71 5.94 16.07
N ALA A 55 8.84 6.91 15.84
CA ALA A 55 8.86 8.19 16.56
C ALA A 55 8.63 8.01 18.08
N ARG A 56 7.84 7.02 18.49
CA ARG A 56 7.62 6.71 19.92
C ARG A 56 8.78 5.92 20.55
N SER A 57 9.62 5.26 19.74
CA SER A 57 10.78 4.50 20.20
C SER A 57 12.09 5.27 20.18
N GLU A 58 12.11 6.49 19.64
CA GLU A 58 13.17 7.46 19.87
C GLU A 58 12.80 8.26 21.14
N PRO A 59 13.32 7.91 22.34
CA PRO A 59 13.29 8.86 23.43
C PRO A 59 14.15 10.05 23.03
N GLU A 60 13.62 11.26 23.20
CA GLU A 60 14.39 12.50 23.17
C GLU A 60 15.65 12.29 24.03
N SER A 61 16.83 12.44 23.41
CA SER A 61 18.12 12.55 24.09
C SER A 61 18.46 14.03 24.26
#